data_AF-A0AAE0W8T4-F1
#
_entry.id   AF-A0AAE0W8T4-F1
#
_cell.length_a   1.000
_cell.length_b   1.000
_cell.length_c   1.000
_cell.angle_alpha   90.00
_cell.angle_beta   90.00
_cell.angle_gamma   90.00
#
_symmetry.space_group_name_H-M   'P 1'
#
loop_
_entity.id
_entity.type
_entity.pdbx_description
1 polymer ?
#
loop_
_entity_poly.entity_id
_entity_poly.type
_entity_poly.pdbx_seq_one_letter_code
_entity_poly.pdbx_strand_id
1 'polypeptide(L)'
;MHNRFYSIVDSIGKVETKMRNSSVLTCVAVCFTMSMLYMVYNWHFKTDPGKCEHYVDGSSFKSTKHMPTIQKFISGLSAPVFKGDIFRERPDISRPRQISHTKDDTLNCTHWAVMTTIYSPSSAVQLLAADSTWCLVIAADTKTPKKEIYLSAIKRPVNVKFLTLEEQDALYPEISTLIPRAHFGRKNIGYLYAIHHGAKLIWDFDDDNLGVVNDSILQENWKYLTVCSEYKYNLLNPYPYFVVNESYTWPRGIPLEDIRNKDIIPKLCQSSRPIKVGVVQSLANLQPDVDAIYRFTRDTPFNFGATTESHLPVVLPSGVYAPFNAQATLWMEPAFKYLALPISVHGRVSDIWRSYFTQFFLHRENMRLAFVPPYVTQYRNVHEILGDFNAENDIYQKVKRLADLLSLLQNSNYVDNISFLYAELYSRGYIEIEDVEFIQVWVDTL
;
A
#
# COMPACT_ATOMS: atom_id res chain seq x y z
N MET A 1 59.81 8.85 -27.18
CA MET A 1 58.93 7.66 -27.25
C MET A 1 57.61 8.02 -26.60
N HIS A 2 56.67 8.48 -27.42
CA HIS A 2 55.36 8.96 -26.99
C HIS A 2 54.38 8.81 -28.16
N ASN A 3 53.22 8.21 -27.85
CA ASN A 3 51.89 8.58 -28.33
C ASN A 3 51.35 8.23 -29.73
N ARG A 4 50.06 7.83 -29.66
CA ARG A 4 48.90 8.01 -30.56
C ARG A 4 48.54 6.85 -31.50
N PHE A 5 47.33 6.27 -31.39
CA PHE A 5 45.98 6.81 -31.70
C PHE A 5 45.81 7.17 -33.17
N TYR A 6 44.69 6.70 -33.75
CA TYR A 6 44.15 6.89 -35.12
C TYR A 6 44.59 5.87 -36.18
N SER A 7 43.70 4.90 -36.48
CA SER A 7 43.42 4.39 -37.85
C SER A 7 42.52 3.12 -37.84
N ILE A 8 41.39 3.12 -37.12
CA ILE A 8 40.30 2.13 -37.34
C ILE A 8 38.97 2.88 -37.41
N VAL A 9 38.90 3.88 -38.27
CA VAL A 9 37.63 4.54 -38.66
C VAL A 9 37.47 4.60 -40.19
N ASP A 10 38.45 4.18 -40.99
CA ASP A 10 38.42 4.30 -42.45
C ASP A 10 38.10 3.01 -43.24
N SER A 11 37.66 1.94 -42.60
CA SER A 11 37.31 0.68 -43.29
C SER A 11 35.83 0.30 -43.27
N ILE A 12 34.94 1.13 -42.69
CA ILE A 12 33.49 0.89 -42.69
C ILE A 12 32.77 1.67 -43.81
N GLY A 13 33.46 2.57 -44.52
CA GLY A 13 32.86 3.44 -45.54
C GLY A 13 32.83 2.92 -46.99
N LYS A 14 33.21 1.66 -47.29
CA LYS A 14 33.28 1.16 -48.68
C LYS A 14 32.92 -0.33 -48.85
N VAL A 15 31.77 -0.76 -48.37
CA VAL A 15 31.05 -1.94 -48.92
C VAL A 15 29.54 -1.69 -48.95
N GLU A 16 29.12 -0.46 -49.24
CA GLU A 16 27.75 -0.16 -49.71
C GLU A 16 27.80 0.06 -51.22
N THR A 17 27.88 -1.01 -52.01
CA THR A 17 27.36 -1.10 -53.40
C THR A 17 27.77 -2.43 -54.05
N LYS A 18 26.98 -3.47 -53.79
CA LYS A 18 26.66 -4.62 -54.67
C LYS A 18 26.39 -5.84 -53.79
N MET A 19 25.13 -6.21 -53.64
CA MET A 19 24.61 -7.56 -53.91
C MET A 19 23.14 -7.60 -53.48
N ARG A 20 22.27 -7.39 -54.47
CA ARG A 20 20.90 -7.92 -54.46
C ARG A 20 20.98 -9.42 -54.79
N ASN A 21 20.16 -10.19 -54.08
CA ASN A 21 19.64 -11.54 -54.37
C ASN A 21 20.14 -12.73 -53.52
N SER A 22 19.17 -13.22 -52.74
CA SER A 22 18.76 -14.62 -52.49
C SER A 22 19.61 -15.59 -51.67
N SER A 23 19.00 -16.04 -50.56
CA SER A 23 18.93 -17.45 -50.09
C SER A 23 20.20 -18.20 -49.64
N VAL A 24 21.30 -17.53 -49.29
CA VAL A 24 22.51 -18.25 -48.79
C VAL A 24 22.92 -17.87 -47.36
N LEU A 25 22.35 -16.82 -46.75
CA LEU A 25 22.72 -16.43 -45.37
C LEU A 25 22.05 -17.24 -44.25
N THR A 26 21.01 -18.03 -44.54
CA THR A 26 20.27 -18.79 -43.51
C THR A 26 20.86 -20.17 -43.23
N CYS A 27 21.80 -20.68 -44.05
CA CYS A 27 22.43 -21.98 -43.84
C CYS A 27 23.75 -21.92 -43.04
N VAL A 28 24.48 -20.80 -43.05
CA VAL A 28 25.78 -20.70 -42.38
C VAL A 28 25.64 -20.38 -40.87
N ALA A 29 24.56 -19.69 -40.46
CA ALA A 29 24.29 -19.40 -39.04
C ALA A 29 23.72 -20.61 -38.25
N VAL A 30 23.08 -21.57 -38.93
CA VAL A 30 22.50 -22.77 -38.30
C VAL A 30 23.57 -23.87 -38.08
N CYS A 31 24.61 -23.94 -38.93
CA CYS A 31 25.69 -24.91 -38.76
C CYS A 31 26.69 -24.53 -37.64
N PHE A 32 26.85 -23.25 -37.32
CA PHE A 32 27.73 -22.81 -36.23
C PHE A 32 27.10 -22.98 -34.83
N THR A 33 25.78 -22.97 -34.71
CA THR A 33 25.07 -23.17 -33.44
C THR A 33 24.88 -24.65 -33.08
N MET A 34 24.74 -25.54 -34.06
CA MET A 34 24.67 -27.00 -33.79
C MET A 34 26.03 -27.62 -33.44
N SER A 35 27.15 -27.05 -33.88
CA SER A 35 28.49 -27.58 -33.59
C SER A 35 28.98 -27.27 -32.16
N MET A 36 28.53 -26.17 -31.55
CA MET A 36 28.81 -25.88 -30.14
C MET A 36 27.93 -26.68 -29.17
N LEU A 37 26.69 -27.00 -29.55
CA LEU A 37 25.79 -27.83 -28.74
C LEU A 37 26.21 -29.32 -28.70
N TYR A 38 26.89 -29.82 -29.74
CA TYR A 38 27.39 -31.20 -29.78
C TYR A 38 28.71 -31.41 -29.02
N MET A 39 29.53 -30.37 -28.85
CA MET A 39 30.77 -30.45 -28.04
C MET A 39 30.54 -30.34 -26.54
N VAL A 40 29.46 -29.70 -26.09
CA VAL A 40 29.13 -29.59 -24.65
C VAL A 40 28.43 -30.85 -24.12
N TYR A 41 27.73 -31.60 -24.99
CA TYR A 41 26.97 -32.79 -24.59
C TYR A 41 27.81 -34.07 -24.43
N ASN A 42 29.06 -34.09 -24.92
CA ASN A 42 29.92 -35.28 -24.91
C ASN A 42 31.08 -35.22 -23.88
N TRP A 43 31.05 -34.29 -22.92
CA TRP A 43 32.12 -34.18 -21.91
C TRP A 43 31.75 -34.63 -20.49
N HIS A 44 30.54 -35.15 -20.25
CA HIS A 44 30.19 -35.83 -19.01
C HIS A 44 29.36 -37.09 -19.29
N PHE A 45 29.64 -38.15 -18.53
CA PHE A 45 29.16 -39.53 -18.64
C PHE A 45 30.01 -40.49 -19.49
N LYS A 46 31.14 -40.92 -18.91
CA LYS A 46 31.59 -42.30 -19.05
C LYS A 46 31.01 -43.10 -17.87
N THR A 47 29.99 -43.91 -18.13
CA THR A 47 29.63 -45.03 -17.25
C THR A 47 29.39 -46.26 -18.12
N ASP A 48 30.20 -47.27 -17.84
CA ASP A 48 30.32 -48.58 -18.47
C ASP A 48 29.08 -49.45 -18.16
N PRO A 49 28.30 -49.93 -19.15
CA PRO A 49 27.18 -50.83 -18.89
C PRO A 49 27.64 -52.28 -19.04
N GLY A 50 28.27 -52.80 -18.00
CA GLY A 50 28.68 -54.20 -17.96
C GLY A 50 28.91 -54.69 -16.55
N LYS A 51 27.99 -55.56 -16.08
CA LYS A 51 27.97 -56.34 -14.82
C LYS A 51 27.00 -55.82 -13.76
N CYS A 52 25.89 -56.53 -13.58
CA CYS A 52 25.68 -57.42 -12.43
C CYS A 52 24.22 -57.91 -12.41
N GLU A 53 24.03 -59.19 -12.71
CA GLU A 53 22.87 -59.97 -12.29
C GLU A 53 23.05 -60.47 -10.85
N HIS A 54 21.91 -60.73 -10.20
CA HIS A 54 21.69 -61.49 -8.96
C HIS A 54 22.21 -60.93 -7.62
N TYR A 55 21.28 -60.52 -6.75
CA TYR A 55 20.86 -61.31 -5.57
C TYR A 55 19.65 -60.65 -4.91
N VAL A 56 18.58 -61.43 -4.74
CA VAL A 56 17.47 -61.12 -3.84
C VAL A 56 17.89 -61.64 -2.47
N ASP A 57 17.89 -60.79 -1.45
CA ASP A 57 17.64 -61.25 -0.08
C ASP A 57 16.92 -60.16 0.73
N GLY A 58 15.94 -60.61 1.51
CA GLY A 58 15.06 -59.77 2.29
C GLY A 58 15.49 -59.74 3.75
N SER A 59 15.65 -58.54 4.31
CA SER A 59 15.41 -58.29 5.73
C SER A 59 15.35 -56.80 6.02
N SER A 60 14.17 -56.37 6.48
CA SER A 60 13.90 -55.30 7.46
C SER A 60 15.00 -54.25 7.72
N PHE A 61 14.74 -52.96 7.44
CA PHE A 61 15.08 -51.88 8.39
C PHE A 61 14.26 -50.61 8.11
N LYS A 62 14.00 -49.89 9.21
CA LYS A 62 12.93 -48.92 9.46
C LYS A 62 13.10 -47.59 8.72
N SER A 63 11.97 -47.06 8.24
CA SER A 63 11.54 -45.66 8.28
C SER A 63 12.60 -44.57 8.52
N THR A 64 13.03 -43.92 7.44
CA THR A 64 13.32 -42.48 7.40
C THR A 64 12.86 -41.93 6.05
N LYS A 65 11.72 -41.20 6.05
CA LYS A 65 11.30 -40.40 4.89
C LYS A 65 12.25 -39.21 4.75
N HIS A 66 13.26 -39.34 3.91
CA HIS A 66 13.83 -38.20 3.19
C HIS A 66 13.25 -38.23 1.78
N MET A 67 12.17 -37.49 1.58
CA MET A 67 11.73 -37.15 0.22
C MET A 67 12.80 -36.22 -0.38
N PRO A 68 13.37 -36.54 -1.55
CA PRO A 68 14.17 -35.57 -2.27
C PRO A 68 13.26 -34.41 -2.65
N THR A 69 13.66 -33.19 -2.29
CA THR A 69 13.06 -31.96 -2.78
C THR A 69 13.03 -32.05 -4.30
N ILE A 70 11.83 -32.22 -4.88
CA ILE A 70 11.65 -32.10 -6.33
C ILE A 70 12.13 -30.69 -6.66
N GLN A 71 13.28 -30.60 -7.31
CA GLN A 71 13.79 -29.38 -7.89
C GLN A 71 12.74 -28.95 -8.91
N LYS A 72 11.83 -28.06 -8.51
CA LYS A 72 10.85 -27.46 -9.43
C LYS A 72 11.69 -26.76 -10.49
N PHE A 73 11.78 -27.36 -11.68
CA PHE A 73 12.37 -26.70 -12.84
C PHE A 73 11.64 -25.37 -13.02
N ILE A 74 12.38 -24.28 -12.90
CA ILE A 74 11.84 -22.94 -13.18
C ILE A 74 11.61 -22.88 -14.68
N SER A 75 10.35 -22.81 -15.12
CA SER A 75 10.04 -22.65 -16.53
C SER A 75 10.58 -21.31 -17.02
N GLY A 76 11.54 -21.32 -17.94
CA GLY A 76 12.11 -20.09 -18.54
C GLY A 76 11.18 -19.34 -19.50
N LEU A 77 9.90 -19.73 -19.60
CA LEU A 77 8.95 -19.20 -20.58
C LEU A 77 7.92 -18.21 -19.99
N SER A 78 7.54 -18.36 -18.72
CA SER A 78 6.58 -17.45 -18.07
C SER A 78 6.61 -17.59 -16.55
N ALA A 79 6.54 -16.47 -15.83
CA ALA A 79 6.29 -16.46 -14.39
C ALA A 79 4.77 -16.36 -14.12
N PRO A 80 4.25 -17.05 -13.09
CA PRO A 80 2.84 -16.92 -12.72
C PRO A 80 2.57 -15.51 -12.19
N VAL A 81 1.44 -14.94 -12.60
CA VAL A 81 0.92 -13.67 -12.06
C VAL A 81 -0.18 -14.00 -11.06
N PHE A 82 -0.31 -13.20 -10.00
CA PHE A 82 -1.39 -13.34 -9.04
C PHE A 82 -2.75 -13.16 -9.76
N LYS A 83 -3.63 -14.16 -9.61
CA LYS A 83 -4.95 -14.18 -10.27
C LYS A 83 -6.09 -13.66 -9.40
N GLY A 84 -5.91 -13.66 -8.08
CA GLY A 84 -6.97 -13.35 -7.13
C GLY A 84 -8.01 -14.46 -6.97
N ASP A 85 -7.72 -15.67 -7.44
CA ASP A 85 -8.60 -16.84 -7.28
C ASP A 85 -8.71 -17.25 -5.79
N ILE A 86 -9.84 -17.84 -5.42
CA ILE A 86 -10.00 -18.46 -4.10
C ILE A 86 -9.02 -19.64 -4.00
N PHE A 87 -8.18 -19.64 -2.96
CA PHE A 87 -7.27 -20.75 -2.68
C PHE A 87 -7.34 -21.27 -1.24
N ARG A 88 -8.10 -20.60 -0.35
CA ARG A 88 -8.40 -21.08 1.00
C ARG A 88 -9.91 -21.13 1.22
N GLU A 89 -10.33 -22.01 2.12
CA GLU A 89 -11.69 -21.97 2.63
C GLU A 89 -11.90 -20.69 3.45
N ARG A 90 -13.11 -20.14 3.39
CA ARG A 90 -13.45 -18.96 4.19
C ARG A 90 -13.63 -19.38 5.64
N PRO A 91 -13.05 -18.64 6.60
CA PRO A 91 -13.28 -18.90 8.01
C PRO A 91 -14.73 -18.64 8.37
N ASP A 92 -15.19 -19.31 9.43
CA ASP A 92 -16.48 -18.99 10.04
C ASP A 92 -16.40 -17.61 10.70
N ILE A 93 -17.39 -16.76 10.41
CA ILE A 93 -17.44 -15.40 10.94
C ILE A 93 -18.39 -15.44 12.12
N SER A 94 -17.83 -15.25 13.31
CA SER A 94 -18.64 -15.25 14.52
C SER A 94 -19.54 -14.02 14.57
N ARG A 95 -20.67 -14.14 15.29
CA ARG A 95 -21.56 -12.99 15.49
C ARG A 95 -20.87 -11.95 16.37
N PRO A 96 -21.14 -10.65 16.13
CA PRO A 96 -20.57 -9.58 16.94
C PRO A 96 -20.87 -9.79 18.42
N ARG A 97 -19.87 -9.56 19.25
CA ARG A 97 -19.99 -9.55 20.71
C ARG A 97 -19.69 -8.13 21.20
N GLN A 98 -20.33 -7.74 22.30
CA GLN A 98 -20.03 -6.45 22.90
C GLN A 98 -18.78 -6.60 23.78
N ILE A 99 -17.68 -5.97 23.39
CA ILE A 99 -16.46 -5.94 24.20
C ILE A 99 -16.49 -4.70 25.10
N SER A 100 -16.33 -4.91 26.41
CA SER A 100 -16.21 -3.81 27.36
C SER A 100 -14.80 -3.23 27.29
N HIS A 101 -14.68 -1.94 26.96
CA HIS A 101 -13.46 -1.17 27.14
C HIS A 101 -13.55 -0.31 28.40
N THR A 102 -12.41 0.04 28.98
CA THR A 102 -12.33 1.02 30.05
C THR A 102 -12.20 2.41 29.45
N LYS A 103 -13.07 3.35 29.86
CA LYS A 103 -12.91 4.76 29.50
C LYS A 103 -11.90 5.41 30.43
N ASP A 104 -11.03 6.24 29.86
CA ASP A 104 -10.13 7.10 30.59
C ASP A 104 -10.65 8.54 30.55
N ASP A 105 -10.94 9.15 31.70
CA ASP A 105 -11.65 10.45 31.77
C ASP A 105 -10.76 11.67 31.47
N THR A 106 -9.62 11.51 30.79
CA THR A 106 -8.60 12.57 30.74
C THR A 106 -8.79 13.61 29.64
N LEU A 107 -9.33 13.25 28.46
CA LEU A 107 -9.52 14.17 27.33
C LEU A 107 -10.78 13.81 26.53
N ASN A 108 -11.63 14.80 26.26
CA ASN A 108 -12.81 14.66 25.40
C ASN A 108 -12.78 15.74 24.32
N CYS A 109 -12.60 15.31 23.07
CA CYS A 109 -12.37 16.22 21.94
C CYS A 109 -13.12 15.72 20.71
N THR A 110 -13.58 16.64 19.87
CA THR A 110 -14.25 16.30 18.61
C THR A 110 -13.26 16.16 17.44
N HIS A 111 -12.06 16.72 17.56
CA HIS A 111 -11.01 16.68 16.54
C HIS A 111 -9.80 15.97 17.12
N TRP A 112 -9.49 14.79 16.57
CA TRP A 112 -8.37 13.97 17.04
C TRP A 112 -7.33 13.77 15.95
N ALA A 113 -6.08 14.14 16.20
CA ALA A 113 -4.95 13.69 15.42
C ALA A 113 -4.45 12.37 16.02
N VAL A 114 -4.18 11.39 15.17
CA VAL A 114 -3.78 10.04 15.61
C VAL A 114 -2.46 9.67 14.92
N MET A 115 -1.47 9.28 15.73
CA MET A 115 -0.16 8.83 15.24
C MET A 115 0.37 7.62 16.03
N THR A 116 1.29 6.90 15.40
CA THR A 116 2.26 6.02 16.07
C THR A 116 3.66 6.51 15.69
N THR A 117 4.67 6.26 16.52
CA THR A 117 6.06 6.70 16.22
C THR A 117 7.08 5.86 16.96
N ILE A 118 8.29 5.78 16.43
CA ILE A 118 9.48 5.26 17.12
C ILE A 118 10.54 6.35 17.37
N TYR A 119 10.21 7.62 17.08
CA TYR A 119 11.11 8.76 17.13
C TYR A 119 10.78 9.68 18.31
N SER A 120 11.62 10.69 18.54
CA SER A 120 11.32 11.81 19.44
C SER A 120 10.32 12.78 18.78
N PRO A 121 9.62 13.64 19.55
CA PRO A 121 8.64 14.58 18.99
C PRO A 121 9.24 15.45 17.88
N SER A 122 8.71 15.32 16.66
CA SER A 122 9.10 16.13 15.51
C SER A 122 8.47 17.53 15.55
N SER A 123 8.87 18.41 14.63
CA SER A 123 8.19 19.70 14.44
C SER A 123 6.69 19.57 14.13
N ALA A 124 6.28 18.49 13.44
CA ALA A 124 4.87 18.23 13.18
C ALA A 124 4.09 17.90 14.46
N VAL A 125 4.68 17.07 15.32
CA VAL A 125 4.11 16.76 16.65
C VAL A 125 3.97 18.02 17.50
N GLN A 126 5.00 18.87 17.51
CA GLN A 126 4.97 20.14 18.26
C GLN A 126 3.89 21.09 17.74
N LEU A 127 3.68 21.14 16.43
CA LEU A 127 2.65 21.95 15.79
C LEU A 127 1.25 21.49 16.24
N LEU A 128 0.96 20.20 16.15
CA LEU A 128 -0.32 19.62 16.57
C LEU A 128 -0.57 19.74 18.08
N ALA A 129 0.46 19.50 18.91
CA ALA A 129 0.34 19.69 20.35
C ALA A 129 0.11 21.16 20.74
N ALA A 130 0.55 22.12 19.92
CA ALA A 130 0.29 23.54 20.17
C ALA A 130 -1.11 23.99 19.70
N ASP A 131 -1.75 23.24 18.80
CA ASP A 131 -3.05 23.57 18.23
C ASP A 131 -4.18 23.20 19.20
N SER A 132 -4.89 24.20 19.71
CA SER A 132 -6.02 24.01 20.64
C SER A 132 -7.26 23.40 19.99
N THR A 133 -7.32 23.34 18.66
CA THR A 133 -8.44 22.75 17.91
C THR A 133 -8.39 21.24 17.98
N TRP A 134 -7.19 20.66 17.95
CA TRP A 134 -6.95 19.22 17.88
C TRP A 134 -6.52 18.67 19.23
N CYS A 135 -6.96 17.47 19.55
CA CYS A 135 -6.31 16.61 20.55
C CYS A 135 -5.45 15.59 19.84
N LEU A 136 -4.26 15.32 20.36
CA LEU A 136 -3.32 14.40 19.76
C LEU A 136 -3.26 13.13 20.60
N VAL A 137 -3.58 11.98 20.00
CA VAL A 137 -3.30 10.67 20.60
C VAL A 137 -2.12 9.99 19.91
N ILE A 138 -1.16 9.57 20.72
CA ILE A 138 0.07 8.92 20.30
C ILE A 138 0.04 7.48 20.82
N ALA A 139 -0.15 6.52 19.92
CA ALA A 139 0.01 5.11 20.20
C ALA A 139 1.49 4.74 20.12
N ALA A 140 2.16 4.69 21.27
CA ALA A 140 3.58 4.38 21.34
C ALA A 140 3.88 2.93 20.93
N ASP A 141 5.12 2.68 20.55
CA ASP A 141 5.67 1.36 20.28
C ASP A 141 6.97 1.16 21.08
N THR A 142 7.52 -0.05 21.04
CA THR A 142 8.73 -0.53 21.71
C THR A 142 9.95 0.37 21.58
N LYS A 143 10.07 1.11 20.48
CA LYS A 143 11.20 2.02 20.22
C LYS A 143 10.88 3.49 20.52
N THR A 144 9.63 3.84 20.82
CA THR A 144 9.29 5.22 21.19
C THR A 144 10.03 5.59 22.49
N PRO A 145 10.55 6.82 22.61
CA PRO A 145 11.03 7.32 23.89
C PRO A 145 9.98 7.17 24.99
N LYS A 146 10.43 6.89 26.22
CA LYS A 146 9.54 6.75 27.38
C LYS A 146 8.64 7.97 27.55
N LYS A 147 7.42 7.75 28.03
CA LYS A 147 6.36 8.77 28.16
C LYS A 147 6.84 10.07 28.79
N GLU A 148 7.57 9.99 29.91
CA GLU A 148 8.06 11.17 30.62
C GLU A 148 9.04 11.97 29.77
N ILE A 149 9.96 11.28 29.08
CA ILE A 149 10.95 11.91 28.19
C ILE A 149 10.23 12.53 26.98
N TYR A 150 9.34 11.77 26.35
CA TYR A 150 8.63 12.22 25.15
C TYR A 150 7.78 13.45 25.45
N LEU A 151 6.97 13.41 26.50
CA LEU A 151 6.10 14.54 26.89
C LEU A 151 6.90 15.76 27.37
N SER A 152 8.02 15.56 28.07
CA SER A 152 8.89 16.68 28.49
C SER A 152 9.50 17.45 27.31
N ALA A 153 9.65 16.81 26.16
CA ALA A 153 10.15 17.44 24.95
C ALA A 153 9.05 18.21 24.19
N ILE A 154 7.77 18.01 24.52
CA ILE A 154 6.65 18.76 23.92
C ILE A 154 6.42 20.05 24.72
N LYS A 155 6.42 21.20 24.04
CA LYS A 155 6.29 22.51 24.71
C LYS A 155 4.96 22.68 25.45
N ARG A 156 3.87 22.13 24.90
CA ARG A 156 2.51 22.25 25.44
C ARG A 156 1.74 20.93 25.28
N PRO A 157 1.90 19.95 26.18
CA PRO A 157 1.29 18.63 26.02
C PRO A 157 -0.16 18.54 26.54
N VAL A 158 -0.86 19.66 26.74
CA VAL A 158 -2.16 19.71 27.46
C VAL A 158 -3.25 18.93 26.73
N ASN A 159 -3.20 18.90 25.41
CA ASN A 159 -4.11 18.21 24.51
C ASN A 159 -3.52 16.87 23.98
N VAL A 160 -2.44 16.37 24.60
CA VAL A 160 -1.72 15.18 24.12
C VAL A 160 -2.01 13.99 25.03
N LYS A 161 -2.64 12.95 24.49
CA LYS A 161 -2.69 11.62 25.09
C LYS A 161 -1.54 10.77 24.55
N PHE A 162 -0.63 10.39 25.44
CA PHE A 162 0.39 9.38 25.14
C PHE A 162 -0.06 8.03 25.71
N LEU A 163 -0.21 7.02 24.85
CA LEU A 163 -0.58 5.65 25.21
C LEU A 163 0.66 4.76 25.18
N THR A 164 1.19 4.41 26.36
CA THR A 164 2.24 3.37 26.44
C THR A 164 1.71 2.01 26.02
N LEU A 165 2.58 1.03 25.78
CA LEU A 165 2.14 -0.33 25.47
C LEU A 165 1.29 -0.91 26.62
N GLU A 166 1.65 -0.61 27.87
CA GLU A 166 0.89 -1.06 29.04
C GLU A 166 -0.49 -0.39 29.12
N GLU A 167 -0.59 0.90 28.79
CA GLU A 167 -1.88 1.60 28.71
C GLU A 167 -2.74 1.06 27.55
N GLN A 168 -2.13 0.72 26.41
CA GLN A 168 -2.82 0.07 25.29
C GLN A 168 -3.39 -1.30 25.71
N ASP A 169 -2.57 -2.13 26.37
CA ASP A 169 -2.96 -3.45 26.86
C ASP A 169 -4.06 -3.37 27.95
N ALA A 170 -4.04 -2.32 28.78
CA ALA A 170 -5.04 -2.12 29.83
C ALA A 170 -6.39 -1.58 29.31
N LEU A 171 -6.36 -0.64 28.37
CA LEU A 171 -7.57 -0.02 27.82
C LEU A 171 -8.26 -0.91 26.78
N TYR A 172 -7.47 -1.63 25.98
CA TYR A 172 -7.93 -2.41 24.83
C TYR A 172 -7.29 -3.81 24.78
N PRO A 173 -7.46 -4.66 25.81
CA PRO A 173 -6.72 -5.91 25.97
C PRO A 173 -6.88 -6.88 24.79
N GLU A 174 -8.10 -7.05 24.29
CA GLU A 174 -8.39 -8.01 23.22
C GLU A 174 -7.69 -7.62 21.91
N ILE A 175 -7.87 -6.37 21.45
CA ILE A 175 -7.27 -5.92 20.20
C ILE A 175 -5.76 -5.71 20.32
N SER A 176 -5.27 -5.26 21.49
CA SER A 176 -3.84 -5.02 21.72
C SER A 176 -3.03 -6.31 21.70
N THR A 177 -3.64 -7.43 22.12
CA THR A 177 -3.04 -8.76 22.07
C THR A 177 -2.87 -9.27 20.63
N LEU A 178 -3.79 -8.91 19.72
CA LEU A 178 -3.73 -9.34 18.32
C LEU A 178 -2.71 -8.54 17.50
N ILE A 179 -2.57 -7.24 17.77
CA ILE A 179 -1.66 -6.38 17.00
C ILE A 179 -0.21 -6.67 17.42
N PRO A 180 0.73 -6.97 16.50
CA PRO A 180 2.12 -7.16 16.89
C PRO A 180 2.76 -5.90 17.50
N ARG A 181 3.84 -6.08 18.27
CA ARG A 181 4.72 -4.96 18.66
C ARG A 181 5.68 -4.62 17.52
N ALA A 182 6.29 -3.43 17.55
CA ALA A 182 7.10 -2.88 16.47
C ALA A 182 6.35 -2.89 15.14
N HIS A 183 5.06 -2.52 15.18
CA HIS A 183 4.13 -2.72 14.09
C HIS A 183 3.30 -1.48 13.82
N PHE A 184 3.25 -1.09 12.55
CA PHE A 184 2.49 0.06 12.08
C PHE A 184 1.01 0.03 12.51
N GLY A 185 0.42 -1.17 12.57
CA GLY A 185 -0.96 -1.40 13.01
C GLY A 185 -1.25 -0.98 14.46
N ARG A 186 -0.26 -0.65 15.30
CA ARG A 186 -0.48 -0.09 16.65
C ARG A 186 -1.27 1.23 16.62
N LYS A 187 -1.21 1.94 15.49
CA LYS A 187 -2.03 3.12 15.20
C LYS A 187 -3.55 2.86 15.34
N ASN A 188 -4.01 1.62 15.12
CA ASN A 188 -5.41 1.22 15.32
C ASN A 188 -5.92 1.50 16.73
N ILE A 189 -5.08 1.32 17.76
CA ILE A 189 -5.47 1.57 19.15
C ILE A 189 -5.67 3.07 19.39
N GLY A 190 -4.87 3.91 18.74
CA GLY A 190 -5.06 5.35 18.74
C GLY A 190 -6.39 5.77 18.10
N TYR A 191 -6.80 5.11 17.01
CA TYR A 191 -8.11 5.36 16.39
C TYR A 191 -9.25 5.00 17.34
N LEU A 192 -9.24 3.80 17.95
CA LEU A 192 -10.25 3.40 18.93
C LEU A 192 -10.32 4.37 20.11
N TYR A 193 -9.15 4.80 20.62
CA TYR A 193 -9.08 5.82 21.64
C TYR A 193 -9.79 7.10 21.21
N ALA A 194 -9.45 7.65 20.05
CA ALA A 194 -10.11 8.86 19.54
C ALA A 194 -11.64 8.68 19.43
N ILE A 195 -12.10 7.56 18.86
CA ILE A 195 -13.53 7.24 18.68
C ILE A 195 -14.26 7.21 20.04
N HIS A 196 -13.74 6.48 21.02
CA HIS A 196 -14.35 6.37 22.35
C HIS A 196 -14.34 7.66 23.15
N HIS A 197 -13.47 8.60 22.79
CA HIS A 197 -13.31 9.91 23.41
C HIS A 197 -13.88 11.06 22.55
N GLY A 198 -14.94 10.76 21.80
CA GLY A 198 -15.84 11.77 21.22
C GLY A 198 -15.45 12.29 19.84
N ALA A 199 -14.51 11.63 19.15
CA ALA A 199 -14.09 12.06 17.83
C ALA A 199 -15.28 12.24 16.87
N LYS A 200 -15.25 13.36 16.16
CA LYS A 200 -16.07 13.66 14.98
C LYS A 200 -15.22 13.71 13.73
N LEU A 201 -13.96 14.10 13.88
CA LEU A 201 -12.91 14.04 12.89
C LEU A 201 -11.68 13.34 13.44
N ILE A 202 -11.06 12.52 12.58
CA ILE A 202 -9.74 11.94 12.85
C ILE A 202 -8.77 12.39 11.75
N TRP A 203 -7.72 13.12 12.13
CA TRP A 203 -6.56 13.39 11.29
C TRP A 203 -5.55 12.25 11.47
N ASP A 204 -5.57 11.33 10.52
CA ASP A 204 -4.64 10.21 10.43
C ASP A 204 -3.31 10.71 9.86
N PHE A 205 -2.32 10.86 10.74
CA PHE A 205 -1.10 11.61 10.44
C PHE A 205 0.17 10.87 10.87
N ASP A 206 1.26 11.05 10.12
CA ASP A 206 2.59 10.56 10.48
C ASP A 206 3.50 11.72 10.91
N ASP A 207 4.41 11.45 11.85
CA ASP A 207 5.23 12.47 12.52
C ASP A 207 6.23 13.20 11.61
N ASP A 208 6.45 12.75 10.38
CA ASP A 208 7.27 13.42 9.37
C ASP A 208 6.48 14.36 8.44
N ASN A 209 5.16 14.49 8.63
CA ASN A 209 4.28 15.37 7.86
C ASN A 209 4.02 16.69 8.58
N LEU A 210 4.75 17.75 8.21
CA LEU A 210 4.57 19.08 8.78
C LEU A 210 3.36 19.79 8.15
N GLY A 211 2.30 19.93 8.93
CA GLY A 211 1.08 20.63 8.56
C GLY A 211 -0.14 19.96 9.20
N VAL A 212 -1.28 20.62 9.16
CA VAL A 212 -2.54 20.06 9.64
C VAL A 212 -3.67 20.54 8.74
N VAL A 213 -4.65 19.67 8.51
CA VAL A 213 -5.89 20.07 7.86
C VAL A 213 -6.67 20.99 8.77
N ASN A 214 -7.31 22.00 8.19
CA ASN A 214 -8.20 22.89 8.93
C ASN A 214 -9.67 22.57 8.62
N ASP A 215 -10.57 22.99 9.51
CA ASP A 215 -12.01 22.75 9.37
C ASP A 215 -12.61 23.39 8.13
N SER A 216 -11.90 24.34 7.49
CA SER A 216 -12.33 24.98 6.25
C SER A 216 -12.52 24.00 5.08
N ILE A 217 -11.95 22.79 5.19
CA ILE A 217 -12.16 21.70 4.24
C ILE A 217 -13.57 21.12 4.30
N LEU A 218 -14.25 21.24 5.44
CA LEU A 218 -15.59 20.73 5.69
C LEU A 218 -16.62 21.80 5.35
N GLN A 219 -16.94 21.94 4.06
CA GLN A 219 -17.94 22.90 3.59
C GLN A 219 -19.28 22.21 3.35
N GLU A 220 -20.37 22.78 3.84
CA GLU A 220 -21.74 22.29 3.57
C GLU A 220 -22.06 22.26 2.07
N ASN A 221 -21.48 23.18 1.29
CA ASN A 221 -21.68 23.32 -0.16
C ASN A 221 -20.36 23.19 -0.92
N TRP A 222 -19.75 22.00 -0.86
CA TRP A 222 -18.47 21.77 -1.50
C TRP A 222 -18.56 21.96 -3.02
N LYS A 223 -17.75 22.86 -3.57
CA LYS A 223 -17.42 22.87 -5.00
C LYS A 223 -16.24 21.93 -5.20
N TYR A 224 -16.36 21.02 -6.15
CA TYR A 224 -15.34 20.00 -6.40
C TYR A 224 -15.26 19.65 -7.88
N LEU A 225 -14.16 19.03 -8.25
CA LEU A 225 -13.96 18.39 -9.54
C LEU A 225 -14.31 16.90 -9.42
N THR A 226 -15.05 16.38 -10.39
CA THR A 226 -15.34 14.94 -10.52
C THR A 226 -15.41 14.56 -12.00
N VAL A 227 -15.58 13.28 -12.32
CA VAL A 227 -15.54 12.82 -13.73
C VAL A 227 -16.74 13.37 -14.53
N CYS A 228 -16.50 13.89 -15.73
CA CYS A 228 -17.50 14.62 -16.53
C CYS A 228 -18.72 13.81 -17.01
N SER A 229 -18.56 12.51 -17.32
CA SER A 229 -19.64 11.59 -17.74
C SER A 229 -19.07 10.17 -17.99
N GLU A 230 -19.94 9.14 -18.02
CA GLU A 230 -19.68 7.71 -18.29
C GLU A 230 -18.22 7.25 -18.23
N TYR A 231 -17.71 7.14 -17.02
CA TYR A 231 -16.40 6.59 -16.77
C TYR A 231 -16.45 5.07 -16.68
N LYS A 232 -15.73 4.38 -17.58
CA LYS A 232 -15.77 2.92 -17.73
C LYS A 232 -14.69 2.19 -16.94
N TYR A 233 -13.72 2.93 -16.42
CA TYR A 233 -12.63 2.37 -15.62
C TYR A 233 -12.97 2.45 -14.15
N ASN A 234 -12.55 1.44 -13.39
CA ASN A 234 -12.72 1.39 -11.93
C ASN A 234 -11.56 2.04 -11.17
N LEU A 235 -10.58 2.62 -11.86
CA LEU A 235 -9.38 3.22 -11.27
C LEU A 235 -9.22 4.65 -11.73
N LEU A 236 -8.73 5.54 -10.86
CA LEU A 236 -8.39 6.92 -11.20
C LEU A 236 -7.05 7.28 -10.55
N ASN A 237 -6.16 7.93 -11.28
CA ASN A 237 -4.94 8.52 -10.74
C ASN A 237 -5.18 10.01 -10.42
N PRO A 238 -5.21 10.41 -9.13
CA PRO A 238 -5.54 11.77 -8.75
C PRO A 238 -4.38 12.75 -8.92
N TYR A 239 -3.12 12.30 -8.86
CA TYR A 239 -1.95 13.17 -8.78
C TYR A 239 -1.80 14.14 -9.97
N PRO A 240 -2.01 13.72 -11.24
CA PRO A 240 -1.87 14.59 -12.41
C PRO A 240 -2.77 15.84 -12.39
N TYR A 241 -3.87 15.83 -11.64
CA TYR A 241 -4.79 16.97 -11.58
C TYR A 241 -4.28 18.11 -10.70
N PHE A 242 -3.29 17.88 -9.83
CA PHE A 242 -2.80 18.88 -8.87
C PHE A 242 -1.56 19.63 -9.36
N VAL A 243 -1.42 19.78 -10.68
CA VAL A 243 -0.36 20.54 -11.35
C VAL A 243 1.03 20.02 -10.99
N VAL A 244 1.48 18.99 -11.69
CA VAL A 244 2.82 18.40 -11.54
C VAL A 244 3.66 18.70 -12.78
N ASN A 245 4.96 18.95 -12.59
CA ASN A 245 5.88 19.23 -13.70
C ASN A 245 6.28 17.97 -14.50
N GLU A 246 5.85 16.78 -14.06
CA GLU A 246 6.17 15.50 -14.66
C GLU A 246 4.97 14.89 -15.41
N SER A 247 5.23 14.23 -16.54
CA SER A 247 4.19 13.67 -17.41
C SER A 247 3.47 12.43 -16.86
N TYR A 248 4.05 11.74 -15.87
CA TYR A 248 3.54 10.50 -15.30
C TYR A 248 3.80 10.46 -13.80
N THR A 249 2.90 11.07 -13.02
CA THR A 249 2.98 11.09 -11.55
C THR A 249 1.85 10.26 -10.96
N TRP A 250 2.14 9.34 -10.05
CA TRP A 250 1.13 8.45 -9.46
C TRP A 250 1.38 8.21 -7.96
N PRO A 251 0.32 8.06 -7.15
CA PRO A 251 0.45 7.67 -5.75
C PRO A 251 0.88 6.21 -5.62
N ARG A 252 1.57 5.89 -4.51
CA ARG A 252 1.78 4.50 -4.07
C ARG A 252 0.44 3.78 -4.02
N GLY A 253 0.37 2.60 -4.63
CA GLY A 253 -0.87 1.81 -4.66
C GLY A 253 -1.66 1.87 -5.96
N ILE A 254 -1.20 2.59 -7.00
CA ILE A 254 -1.76 2.43 -8.35
C ILE A 254 -1.19 1.14 -8.96
N PRO A 255 -2.01 0.31 -9.64
CA PRO A 255 -1.48 -0.87 -10.34
C PRO A 255 -0.39 -0.50 -11.35
N LEU A 256 0.75 -1.18 -11.29
CA LEU A 256 1.85 -0.96 -12.23
C LEU A 256 1.45 -1.18 -13.69
N GLU A 257 0.46 -2.05 -13.93
CA GLU A 257 -0.12 -2.29 -15.25
C GLU A 257 -0.83 -1.05 -15.81
N ASP A 258 -1.29 -0.13 -14.93
CA ASP A 258 -2.11 1.02 -15.28
C ASP A 258 -1.39 2.38 -15.14
N ILE A 259 -0.16 2.46 -14.62
CA ILE A 259 0.54 3.76 -14.42
C ILE A 259 0.77 4.56 -15.71
N ARG A 260 0.76 3.89 -16.87
CA ARG A 260 0.86 4.52 -18.22
C ARG A 260 -0.49 4.60 -18.94
N ASN A 261 -1.54 4.05 -18.35
CA ASN A 261 -2.86 4.03 -18.96
C ASN A 261 -3.47 5.44 -18.86
N LYS A 262 -3.72 6.08 -20.00
CA LYS A 262 -4.33 7.42 -20.01
C LYS A 262 -5.79 7.39 -19.56
N ASP A 263 -6.42 6.23 -19.64
CA ASP A 263 -7.82 6.11 -19.27
C ASP A 263 -8.05 6.20 -17.75
N ILE A 264 -7.02 6.00 -16.92
CA ILE A 264 -7.10 6.27 -15.47
C ILE A 264 -6.99 7.77 -15.13
N ILE A 265 -6.85 8.65 -16.14
CA ILE A 265 -6.79 10.10 -16.00
C ILE A 265 -7.92 10.73 -16.83
N PRO A 266 -9.21 10.52 -16.45
CA PRO A 266 -10.35 11.08 -17.19
C PRO A 266 -10.41 12.60 -17.19
N LYS A 267 -11.24 13.16 -18.05
CA LYS A 267 -11.60 14.58 -17.96
C LYS A 267 -12.43 14.84 -16.70
N LEU A 268 -12.03 15.84 -15.92
CA LEU A 268 -12.79 16.32 -14.76
C LEU A 268 -13.66 17.53 -15.11
N CYS A 269 -14.81 17.61 -14.44
CA CYS A 269 -15.79 18.68 -14.51
C CYS A 269 -16.12 19.16 -13.11
N GLN A 270 -16.41 20.46 -12.99
CA GLN A 270 -16.86 21.03 -11.73
C GLN A 270 -18.28 20.57 -11.41
N SER A 271 -18.52 20.25 -10.15
CA SER A 271 -19.82 19.95 -9.57
C SER A 271 -19.96 20.70 -8.25
N SER A 272 -21.21 20.97 -7.88
CA SER A 272 -21.62 21.48 -6.57
C SER A 272 -22.85 20.72 -6.05
N ARG A 273 -23.09 19.51 -6.57
CA ARG A 273 -24.18 18.65 -6.09
C ARG A 273 -23.86 18.18 -4.67
N PRO A 274 -24.86 18.11 -3.77
CA PRO A 274 -24.66 17.56 -2.43
C PRO A 274 -24.01 16.18 -2.50
N ILE A 275 -22.93 16.02 -1.74
CA ILE A 275 -22.17 14.79 -1.63
C ILE A 275 -21.80 14.55 -0.19
N LYS A 276 -21.84 13.28 0.25
CA LYS A 276 -21.32 12.89 1.54
C LYS A 276 -19.87 12.44 1.35
N VAL A 277 -18.96 13.00 2.11
CA VAL A 277 -17.54 12.68 2.03
C VAL A 277 -17.21 11.92 3.31
N GLY A 278 -16.55 10.76 3.17
CA GLY A 278 -16.14 9.94 4.30
C GLY A 278 -14.66 10.09 4.63
N VAL A 279 -13.84 10.34 3.60
CA VAL A 279 -12.39 10.45 3.70
C VAL A 279 -11.88 11.57 2.80
N VAL A 280 -10.93 12.36 3.30
CA VAL A 280 -10.21 13.36 2.53
C VAL A 280 -8.70 13.13 2.67
N GLN A 281 -8.05 12.75 1.57
CA GLN A 281 -6.59 12.66 1.50
C GLN A 281 -6.02 14.01 1.13
N SER A 282 -5.12 14.54 1.97
CA SER A 282 -4.26 15.64 1.57
C SER A 282 -3.03 15.13 0.83
N LEU A 283 -2.62 15.85 -0.21
CA LEU A 283 -1.32 15.64 -0.83
C LEU A 283 -0.19 16.12 0.07
N ALA A 284 1.02 15.64 -0.19
CA ALA A 284 2.22 16.05 0.55
C ALA A 284 3.23 16.68 -0.41
N ASN A 285 3.73 17.86 -0.08
CA ASN A 285 4.84 18.48 -0.78
C ASN A 285 6.19 17.93 -0.30
N LEU A 286 7.25 18.22 -1.05
CA LEU A 286 8.63 17.76 -0.87
C LEU A 286 8.79 16.26 -1.09
N GLN A 287 8.24 15.40 -0.24
CA GLN A 287 8.37 13.94 -0.39
C GLN A 287 7.02 13.22 -0.59
N PRO A 288 6.22 13.52 -1.63
CA PRO A 288 4.94 12.86 -1.88
C PRO A 288 4.97 11.32 -1.72
N ASP A 289 3.83 10.74 -1.34
CA ASP A 289 3.69 9.29 -1.17
C ASP A 289 3.62 8.55 -2.52
N VAL A 290 4.80 8.30 -3.05
CA VAL A 290 5.06 7.53 -4.26
C VAL A 290 5.80 6.24 -3.90
N ASP A 291 5.55 5.19 -4.68
CA ASP A 291 6.17 3.87 -4.48
C ASP A 291 7.67 3.86 -4.81
N ALA A 292 8.35 2.77 -4.44
CA ALA A 292 9.78 2.63 -4.67
C ALA A 292 10.15 2.61 -6.16
N ILE A 293 9.29 2.08 -7.04
CA ILE A 293 9.53 2.09 -8.50
C ILE A 293 9.52 3.52 -9.03
N TYR A 294 8.61 4.38 -8.57
CA TYR A 294 8.65 5.80 -8.86
C TYR A 294 10.01 6.38 -8.45
N ARG A 295 10.42 6.17 -7.20
CA ARG A 295 11.67 6.72 -6.65
C ARG A 295 12.94 6.23 -7.37
N PHE A 296 12.91 5.03 -7.92
CA PHE A 296 14.01 4.51 -8.75
C PHE A 296 14.05 5.11 -10.15
N THR A 297 12.92 5.54 -10.69
CA THR A 297 12.79 5.84 -12.12
C THR A 297 12.44 7.29 -12.42
N ARG A 298 12.20 8.11 -11.40
CA ARG A 298 11.61 9.45 -11.48
C ARG A 298 12.26 10.39 -10.47
N ASP A 299 12.10 11.68 -10.71
CA ASP A 299 12.67 12.71 -9.84
C ASP A 299 11.85 12.87 -8.55
N THR A 300 12.52 12.71 -7.41
CA THR A 300 12.05 13.10 -6.09
C THR A 300 13.18 13.83 -5.36
N PRO A 301 12.92 14.87 -4.54
CA PRO A 301 11.62 15.43 -4.14
C PRO A 301 10.90 16.22 -5.24
N PHE A 302 9.58 16.41 -5.10
CA PHE A 302 8.81 17.34 -5.93
C PHE A 302 7.63 17.96 -5.17
N ASN A 303 7.07 19.04 -5.72
CA ASN A 303 5.89 19.73 -5.17
C ASN A 303 4.74 19.72 -6.18
N PHE A 304 3.52 19.74 -5.66
CA PHE A 304 2.32 20.03 -6.44
C PHE A 304 2.17 21.55 -6.56
N GLY A 305 1.79 22.03 -7.75
CA GLY A 305 1.56 23.44 -8.04
C GLY A 305 0.16 23.93 -7.60
N ALA A 306 -0.77 23.01 -7.35
CA ALA A 306 -2.09 23.34 -6.81
C ALA A 306 -2.00 23.81 -5.35
N THR A 307 -2.76 24.85 -5.01
CA THR A 307 -2.94 25.32 -3.62
C THR A 307 -4.39 25.22 -3.20
N THR A 308 -4.66 25.23 -1.89
CA THR A 308 -6.02 25.21 -1.32
C THR A 308 -6.87 26.41 -1.77
N GLU A 309 -6.24 27.52 -2.13
CA GLU A 309 -6.91 28.72 -2.65
C GLU A 309 -7.18 28.67 -4.16
N SER A 310 -6.30 28.01 -4.92
CA SER A 310 -6.32 28.04 -6.39
C SER A 310 -6.95 26.81 -7.03
N HIS A 311 -7.19 25.74 -6.27
CA HIS A 311 -7.62 24.45 -6.82
C HIS A 311 -8.72 23.81 -6.00
N LEU A 312 -9.77 23.33 -6.69
CA LEU A 312 -10.88 22.62 -6.08
C LEU A 312 -10.48 21.18 -5.69
N PRO A 313 -11.08 20.60 -4.64
CA PRO A 313 -10.94 19.16 -4.34
C PRO A 313 -11.31 18.28 -5.53
N VAL A 314 -10.63 17.16 -5.69
CA VAL A 314 -10.99 16.10 -6.65
C VAL A 314 -11.75 15.00 -5.89
N VAL A 315 -13.04 14.84 -6.19
CA VAL A 315 -13.91 13.85 -5.55
C VAL A 315 -14.17 12.70 -6.52
N LEU A 316 -13.83 11.49 -6.09
CA LEU A 316 -14.04 10.29 -6.89
C LEU A 316 -15.53 9.96 -6.98
N PRO A 317 -16.04 9.54 -8.14
CA PRO A 317 -17.41 9.04 -8.24
C PRO A 317 -17.54 7.62 -7.66
N SER A 318 -18.77 7.17 -7.38
CA SER A 318 -19.01 5.82 -6.87
C SER A 318 -18.51 4.75 -7.85
N GLY A 319 -17.88 3.69 -7.34
CA GLY A 319 -17.36 2.58 -8.15
C GLY A 319 -15.98 2.85 -8.77
N VAL A 320 -15.38 4.00 -8.49
CA VAL A 320 -14.01 4.34 -8.91
C VAL A 320 -13.11 4.38 -7.70
N TYR A 321 -11.95 3.74 -7.82
CA TYR A 321 -10.97 3.60 -6.75
C TYR A 321 -9.72 4.42 -7.06
N ALA A 322 -9.12 5.00 -6.02
CA ALA A 322 -7.75 5.50 -6.02
C ALA A 322 -7.10 5.15 -4.68
N PRO A 323 -5.81 4.77 -4.65
CA PRO A 323 -5.14 4.51 -3.39
C PRO A 323 -4.99 5.81 -2.59
N PHE A 324 -5.11 5.70 -1.27
CA PHE A 324 -4.82 6.76 -0.32
C PHE A 324 -4.08 6.16 0.88
N ASN A 325 -3.40 6.98 1.67
CA ASN A 325 -2.46 6.53 2.70
C ASN A 325 -2.89 6.95 4.11
N ALA A 326 -2.07 6.59 5.09
CA ALA A 326 -2.29 6.91 6.50
C ALA A 326 -1.38 8.04 7.03
N GLN A 327 -0.92 8.94 6.14
CA GLN A 327 0.08 9.97 6.46
C GLN A 327 -0.50 11.36 6.65
N ALA A 328 -1.57 11.69 5.91
CA ALA A 328 -2.19 13.01 5.88
C ALA A 328 -3.65 12.92 5.43
N THR A 329 -4.45 12.17 6.20
CA THR A 329 -5.80 11.78 5.80
C THR A 329 -6.82 12.16 6.87
N LEU A 330 -7.79 12.97 6.49
CA LEU A 330 -8.92 13.34 7.34
C LEU A 330 -10.05 12.34 7.17
N TRP A 331 -10.55 11.85 8.30
CA TRP A 331 -11.68 10.93 8.38
C TRP A 331 -12.85 11.61 9.07
N MET A 332 -14.04 11.40 8.54
CA MET A 332 -15.29 11.87 9.14
C MET A 332 -15.95 10.73 9.89
N GLU A 333 -16.61 11.02 11.00
CA GLU A 333 -17.24 10.04 11.90
C GLU A 333 -17.98 8.88 11.20
N PRO A 334 -18.81 9.11 10.17
CA PRO A 334 -19.52 8.01 9.50
C PRO A 334 -18.61 6.95 8.87
N ALA A 335 -17.34 7.27 8.61
CA ALA A 335 -16.36 6.37 8.01
C ALA A 335 -15.45 5.67 9.04
N PHE A 336 -15.54 5.98 10.34
CA PHE A 336 -14.60 5.49 11.36
C PHE A 336 -14.55 3.98 11.48
N LYS A 337 -15.67 3.28 11.27
CA LYS A 337 -15.69 1.81 11.25
C LYS A 337 -14.74 1.19 10.20
N TYR A 338 -14.33 1.95 9.20
CA TYR A 338 -13.46 1.54 8.09
C TYR A 338 -12.00 2.01 8.24
N LEU A 339 -11.62 2.56 9.41
CA LEU A 339 -10.26 3.04 9.69
C LEU A 339 -9.22 1.93 9.86
N ALA A 340 -9.67 0.71 10.20
CA ALA A 340 -8.81 -0.40 10.58
C ALA A 340 -7.70 -0.70 9.56
N LEU A 341 -6.46 -0.63 10.02
CA LEU A 341 -5.27 -1.01 9.28
C LEU A 341 -5.00 -2.51 9.46
N PRO A 342 -4.96 -3.31 8.37
CA PRO A 342 -4.56 -4.71 8.43
C PRO A 342 -3.19 -4.89 9.11
N ILE A 343 -3.06 -5.95 9.90
CA ILE A 343 -1.95 -6.25 10.78
C ILE A 343 -1.08 -7.42 10.33
N SER A 344 -1.53 -8.24 9.36
CA SER A 344 -0.72 -9.36 8.85
C SER A 344 0.23 -8.98 7.71
N VAL A 345 0.09 -7.78 7.16
CA VAL A 345 0.89 -7.27 6.04
C VAL A 345 1.86 -6.19 6.50
N HIS A 346 2.90 -5.96 5.70
CA HIS A 346 3.85 -4.89 5.98
C HIS A 346 3.16 -3.51 6.03
N GLY A 347 3.66 -2.58 6.86
CA GLY A 347 3.06 -1.24 7.02
C GLY A 347 2.91 -0.46 5.69
N ARG A 348 3.87 -0.63 4.77
CA ARG A 348 3.81 -0.06 3.40
C ARG A 348 2.73 -0.67 2.50
N VAL A 349 2.02 -1.70 2.96
CA VAL A 349 0.91 -2.36 2.25
C VAL A 349 -0.40 -2.13 3.01
N SER A 350 -0.35 -2.15 4.35
CA SER A 350 -1.50 -2.04 5.25
C SER A 350 -2.40 -0.85 4.95
N ASP A 351 -1.83 0.35 4.83
CA ASP A 351 -2.61 1.57 4.57
C ASP A 351 -3.24 1.59 3.17
N ILE A 352 -2.53 1.06 2.17
CA ILE A 352 -3.05 0.90 0.80
C ILE A 352 -4.17 -0.14 0.76
N TRP A 353 -4.04 -1.29 1.42
CA TRP A 353 -5.12 -2.27 1.57
C TRP A 353 -6.35 -1.67 2.23
N ARG A 354 -6.18 -1.03 3.39
CA ARG A 354 -7.26 -0.29 4.03
C ARG A 354 -7.90 0.69 3.04
N SER A 355 -7.11 1.43 2.25
CA SER A 355 -7.66 2.42 1.32
C SER A 355 -8.69 1.85 0.34
N TYR A 356 -8.43 0.66 -0.21
CA TYR A 356 -9.35 -0.02 -1.12
C TYR A 356 -10.55 -0.62 -0.37
N PHE A 357 -10.32 -1.21 0.80
CA PHE A 357 -11.38 -1.82 1.63
C PHE A 357 -12.37 -0.75 2.12
N THR A 358 -11.87 0.39 2.56
CA THR A 358 -12.67 1.55 2.95
C THR A 358 -13.52 2.04 1.79
N GLN A 359 -12.92 2.26 0.61
CA GLN A 359 -13.65 2.75 -0.56
C GLN A 359 -14.80 1.84 -0.99
N PHE A 360 -14.63 0.52 -0.89
CA PHE A 360 -15.72 -0.44 -1.13
C PHE A 360 -16.95 -0.12 -0.29
N PHE A 361 -16.78 0.15 1.00
CA PHE A 361 -17.90 0.50 1.88
C PHE A 361 -18.36 1.95 1.74
N LEU A 362 -17.46 2.90 1.48
CA LEU A 362 -17.85 4.29 1.18
C LEU A 362 -18.84 4.31 0.00
N HIS A 363 -18.57 3.54 -1.05
CA HIS A 363 -19.46 3.42 -2.20
C HIS A 363 -20.84 2.88 -1.82
N ARG A 364 -20.91 1.84 -0.96
CA ARG A 364 -22.20 1.25 -0.50
C ARG A 364 -23.01 2.21 0.38
N GLU A 365 -22.33 3.09 1.11
CA GLU A 365 -22.97 4.09 1.98
C GLU A 365 -23.16 5.46 1.32
N ASN A 366 -22.99 5.51 0.00
CA ASN A 366 -23.08 6.75 -0.78
C ASN A 366 -22.15 7.87 -0.27
N MET A 367 -21.02 7.49 0.32
CA MET A 367 -19.92 8.36 0.70
C MET A 367 -18.84 8.37 -0.38
N ARG A 368 -17.99 9.40 -0.38
CA ARG A 368 -16.90 9.57 -1.34
C ARG A 368 -15.55 9.79 -0.66
N LEU A 369 -14.50 9.42 -1.40
CA LEU A 369 -13.12 9.82 -1.17
C LEU A 369 -12.87 11.12 -1.95
N ALA A 370 -12.17 12.05 -1.30
CA ALA A 370 -11.70 13.27 -1.92
C ALA A 370 -10.19 13.42 -1.77
N PHE A 371 -9.56 13.99 -2.79
CA PHE A 371 -8.18 14.47 -2.74
C PHE A 371 -8.19 15.98 -2.73
N VAL A 372 -7.33 16.57 -1.90
CA VAL A 372 -7.16 18.03 -1.82
C VAL A 372 -5.71 18.43 -2.06
N PRO A 373 -5.46 19.69 -2.43
CA PRO A 373 -4.10 20.21 -2.53
C PRO A 373 -3.28 19.97 -1.24
N PRO A 374 -1.95 20.11 -1.31
CA PRO A 374 -1.11 19.78 -0.15
C PRO A 374 -1.39 20.67 1.06
N TYR A 375 -1.73 20.06 2.20
CA TYR A 375 -1.76 20.68 3.52
C TYR A 375 -0.49 20.39 4.32
N VAL A 376 0.28 19.38 3.90
CA VAL A 376 1.49 18.96 4.59
C VAL A 376 2.71 19.04 3.69
N THR A 377 3.87 19.25 4.31
CA THR A 377 5.18 19.04 3.70
C THR A 377 5.83 17.84 4.39
N GLN A 378 6.12 16.79 3.62
CA GLN A 378 6.71 15.58 4.18
C GLN A 378 8.24 15.66 4.19
N TYR A 379 8.82 15.53 5.39
CA TYR A 379 10.26 15.45 5.62
C TYR A 379 10.65 14.00 5.87
N ARG A 380 10.59 13.18 4.80
CA ARG A 380 10.76 11.72 4.87
C ARG A 380 11.96 11.32 5.72
N ASN A 381 11.72 10.36 6.61
CA ASN A 381 12.78 9.66 7.32
C ASN A 381 13.77 8.96 6.36
N VAL A 382 14.99 8.67 6.81
CA VAL A 382 15.97 7.97 5.98
C VAL A 382 15.51 6.53 5.76
N HIS A 383 15.26 6.16 4.51
CA HIS A 383 14.87 4.80 4.10
C HIS A 383 15.78 4.28 3.00
N GLU A 384 16.01 2.96 2.99
CA GLU A 384 16.62 2.29 1.84
C GLU A 384 15.53 1.96 0.81
N ILE A 385 15.61 2.59 -0.37
CA ILE A 385 14.58 2.46 -1.44
C ILE A 385 14.39 0.99 -1.86
N LEU A 386 15.46 0.18 -1.86
CA LEU A 386 15.35 -1.25 -2.15
C LEU A 386 14.56 -2.02 -1.08
N GLY A 387 14.70 -1.62 0.19
CA GLY A 387 13.89 -2.15 1.28
C GLY A 387 12.40 -1.81 1.08
N ASP A 388 12.10 -0.56 0.69
CA ASP A 388 10.74 -0.14 0.36
C ASP A 388 10.16 -0.94 -0.80
N PHE A 389 10.93 -1.20 -1.86
CA PHE A 389 10.51 -2.03 -2.99
C PHE A 389 10.13 -3.46 -2.56
N ASN A 390 10.95 -4.09 -1.72
CA ASN A 390 10.65 -5.43 -1.21
C ASN A 390 9.38 -5.45 -0.35
N ALA A 391 9.21 -4.42 0.49
CA ALA A 391 8.06 -4.23 1.35
C ALA A 391 6.75 -3.95 0.58
N GLU A 392 6.84 -3.38 -0.62
CA GLU A 392 5.70 -3.02 -1.47
C GLU A 392 5.30 -4.11 -2.47
N ASN A 393 5.95 -5.27 -2.45
CA ASN A 393 5.76 -6.32 -3.45
C ASN A 393 4.28 -6.74 -3.64
N ASP A 394 3.52 -6.83 -2.56
CA ASP A 394 2.09 -7.18 -2.61
C ASP A 394 1.26 -6.12 -3.35
N ILE A 395 1.62 -4.85 -3.23
CA ILE A 395 0.98 -3.76 -3.96
C ILE A 395 1.21 -3.96 -5.46
N TYR A 396 2.46 -4.20 -5.85
CA TYR A 396 2.84 -4.35 -7.26
C TYR A 396 2.15 -5.53 -7.94
N GLN A 397 1.93 -6.63 -7.20
CA GLN A 397 1.40 -7.87 -7.76
C GLN A 397 -0.12 -8.00 -7.65
N LYS A 398 -0.76 -7.43 -6.60
CA LYS A 398 -2.13 -7.79 -6.22
C LYS A 398 -3.15 -6.68 -6.40
N VAL A 399 -2.77 -5.40 -6.44
CA VAL A 399 -3.74 -4.27 -6.45
C VAL A 399 -4.69 -4.35 -7.64
N LYS A 400 -4.20 -4.67 -8.84
CA LYS A 400 -5.06 -4.72 -10.04
C LYS A 400 -6.26 -5.66 -9.81
N ARG A 401 -5.94 -6.88 -9.38
CA ARG A 401 -6.94 -7.90 -9.08
C ARG A 401 -7.82 -7.53 -7.90
N LEU A 402 -7.28 -6.83 -6.90
CA LEU A 402 -8.06 -6.31 -5.78
C LEU A 402 -9.13 -5.31 -6.27
N ALA A 403 -8.74 -4.32 -7.07
CA ALA A 403 -9.68 -3.32 -7.59
C ALA A 403 -10.79 -3.97 -8.42
N ASP A 404 -10.43 -4.92 -9.30
CA ASP A 404 -11.39 -5.67 -10.11
C ASP A 404 -12.35 -6.52 -9.25
N LEU A 405 -11.83 -7.20 -8.22
CA LEU A 405 -12.62 -7.97 -7.27
C LEU A 405 -13.61 -7.08 -6.52
N LEU A 406 -13.16 -5.95 -5.98
CA LEU A 406 -14.02 -5.05 -5.22
C LEU A 406 -15.12 -4.46 -6.11
N SER A 407 -14.80 -4.07 -7.35
CA SER A 407 -15.80 -3.65 -8.33
C SER A 407 -16.84 -4.75 -8.61
N LEU A 408 -16.42 -6.01 -8.71
CA LEU A 408 -17.33 -7.14 -8.90
C LEU A 408 -18.25 -7.33 -7.68
N LEU A 409 -17.68 -7.29 -6.48
CA LEU A 409 -18.41 -7.47 -5.23
C LEU A 409 -19.35 -6.29 -4.90
N GLN A 410 -19.09 -5.11 -5.48
CA GLN A 410 -19.85 -3.89 -5.21
C GLN A 410 -21.36 -4.06 -5.47
N ASN A 411 -21.72 -4.83 -6.50
CA ASN A 411 -23.11 -5.08 -6.89
C ASN A 411 -23.70 -6.34 -6.23
N SER A 412 -22.91 -7.03 -5.39
CA SER A 412 -23.33 -8.26 -4.74
C SER A 412 -23.87 -7.98 -3.33
N ASN A 413 -24.98 -8.62 -2.98
CA ASN A 413 -25.50 -8.68 -1.60
C ASN A 413 -24.78 -9.73 -0.75
N TYR A 414 -23.81 -10.45 -1.33
CA TYR A 414 -23.08 -11.52 -0.67
C TYR A 414 -22.11 -11.02 0.42
N VAL A 415 -21.52 -9.84 0.23
CA VAL A 415 -20.70 -9.18 1.25
C VAL A 415 -21.59 -8.17 1.96
N ASP A 416 -22.03 -8.53 3.15
CA ASP A 416 -22.98 -7.79 3.98
C ASP A 416 -22.29 -6.85 4.98
N ASN A 417 -21.10 -7.22 5.46
CA ASN A 417 -20.35 -6.49 6.49
C ASN A 417 -18.83 -6.58 6.31
N ILE A 418 -18.11 -5.87 7.21
CA ILE A 418 -16.64 -5.74 7.18
C ILE A 418 -15.95 -7.10 7.35
N SER A 419 -16.41 -7.91 8.32
CA SER A 419 -15.85 -9.23 8.60
C SER A 419 -15.98 -10.18 7.40
N PHE A 420 -17.09 -10.10 6.65
CA PHE A 420 -17.26 -10.85 5.41
C PHE A 420 -16.28 -10.44 4.32
N LEU A 421 -16.01 -9.15 4.16
CA LEU A 421 -15.01 -8.69 3.19
C LEU A 421 -13.63 -9.24 3.57
N TYR A 422 -13.25 -9.19 4.85
CA TYR A 422 -11.97 -9.71 5.30
C TYR A 422 -11.85 -11.23 5.13
N ALA A 423 -12.91 -12.00 5.40
CA ALA A 423 -12.91 -13.44 5.12
C ALA A 423 -12.75 -13.75 3.61
N GLU A 424 -13.39 -12.95 2.73
CA GLU A 424 -13.23 -13.08 1.28
C GLU A 424 -11.78 -12.75 0.84
N LEU A 425 -11.20 -11.67 1.36
CA LEU A 425 -9.82 -11.27 1.09
C LEU A 425 -8.81 -12.30 1.59
N TYR A 426 -9.06 -12.88 2.77
CA TYR A 426 -8.29 -14.01 3.30
C TYR A 426 -8.36 -15.20 2.36
N SER A 427 -9.56 -15.59 1.90
CA SER A 427 -9.71 -16.76 1.01
C SER A 427 -8.92 -16.67 -0.30
N ARG A 428 -8.54 -15.44 -0.69
CA ARG A 428 -7.80 -15.09 -1.92
C ARG A 428 -6.35 -14.62 -1.66
N GLY A 429 -5.88 -14.62 -0.40
CA GLY A 429 -4.49 -14.31 -0.03
C GLY A 429 -4.04 -12.88 -0.19
N TYR A 430 -4.95 -11.95 0.06
CA TYR A 430 -4.58 -10.55 0.27
C TYR A 430 -4.09 -10.28 1.70
N ILE A 431 -4.64 -11.02 2.67
CA ILE A 431 -4.41 -10.91 4.11
C ILE A 431 -4.43 -12.29 4.76
N GLU A 432 -3.92 -12.41 5.99
CA GLU A 432 -3.87 -13.66 6.77
C GLU A 432 -5.02 -13.78 7.79
N ILE A 433 -5.09 -14.92 8.49
CA ILE A 433 -6.21 -15.24 9.39
C ILE A 433 -6.26 -14.27 10.58
N GLU A 434 -5.10 -13.77 11.00
CA GLU A 434 -4.93 -12.79 12.06
C GLU A 434 -5.69 -11.49 11.75
N ASP A 435 -5.81 -11.11 10.46
CA ASP A 435 -6.61 -9.95 10.07
C ASP A 435 -8.11 -10.20 10.18
N VAL A 436 -8.56 -11.43 9.97
CA VAL A 436 -9.97 -11.82 10.11
C VAL A 436 -10.37 -11.86 11.59
N GLU A 437 -9.47 -12.30 12.46
CA GLU A 437 -9.67 -12.24 13.91
C GLU A 437 -9.64 -10.79 14.40
N PHE A 438 -8.63 -10.03 13.97
CA PHE A 438 -8.47 -8.61 14.30
C PHE A 438 -9.70 -7.79 13.91
N ILE A 439 -10.24 -7.97 12.71
CA ILE A 439 -11.36 -7.14 12.27
C ILE A 439 -12.66 -7.46 13.01
N GLN A 440 -12.85 -8.71 13.45
CA GLN A 440 -13.99 -9.07 14.30
C GLN A 440 -13.88 -8.35 15.64
N VAL A 441 -12.71 -8.41 16.29
CA VAL A 441 -12.47 -7.68 17.55
C VAL A 441 -12.57 -6.17 17.36
N TRP A 442 -12.10 -5.62 16.24
CA TRP A 442 -12.28 -4.21 15.90
C TRP A 442 -13.75 -3.80 15.86
N VAL A 443 -14.59 -4.53 15.13
CA VAL A 443 -16.03 -4.26 15.04
C VAL A 443 -16.73 -4.40 16.39
N ASP A 444 -16.33 -5.40 17.17
CA ASP A 444 -16.87 -5.68 18.51
C ASP A 444 -16.45 -4.64 19.57
N THR A 445 -15.36 -3.91 19.30
CA THR A 445 -14.82 -2.88 20.19
C THR A 445 -15.43 -1.49 19.94
N LEU A 446 -15.84 -1.18 18.70
CA LEU A 446 -16.52 0.06 18.31
C LEU A 446 -17.89 0.21 18.98
#